data_AF-A0A522F0T5-F1
#
_entry.id   AF-A0A522F0T5-F1
#
_cell.length_a   1.000
_cell.length_b   1.000
_cell.length_c   1.000
_cell.angle_alpha   90.00
_cell.angle_beta   90.00
_cell.angle_gamma   90.00
#
_symmetry.space_group_name_H-M   'P 1'
#
loop_
_entity.id
_entity.type
_entity.pdbx_description
1 polymer ?
#
loop_
_entity_poly.entity_id
_entity_poly.type
_entity_poly.pdbx_seq_one_letter_code
_entity_poly.pdbx_strand_id
1 'polypeptide(L)'
;MKRTLTGLCMWTIWSLSFAASMQTAIDQLINRLNPRVNLGMVVYDLSSGETLYKRNAGRLFIPASNMKLFSEAAAIMALGPDYRFKNQLSTNANQLQNGVLKGNLYLHLSGDPSFSRDDLSTLISSLKKWNITAIEGAVVIDSTLAQVPAYPPGWMTADLSYSYGAPIAPLMLDANRLTVTVNPANQAGAPAIVEVDDGGGAIVLNNQATTKANAKGCGVGFSLDAENHLTVRGCVGVGQWAVQQRMAIKNPLMYAQGMIKSELAKANIQFNGQVQLGNAPAGAMLLGTQYSRQLSQLMADTLKPSDNLYADSLYLHAASKIKGARVNWNDAQPVVKNFLHQQTGIDFNNAVFTDGSGLSRYNLISPEQTISLLKFLYQRFPLSYEYISALPISGRDGTLQKRFRVPLEQGFVRAKTGTMTGMNSLSGYLYSNNGHTLAFAMFINRLPGKSAGPGRPLLDALCSFLLKQSPSSSRLARVFAPHGRVNFQLSPTQGELQRGHQARWRRLESGVRQALRGQSVNVVYRNNELIVTDNQSDANRVWSALRSLNKKYPFAVALSSANLSISPSTKPMMMWIQGGSEPQQGQRTWIIREAI
;
A
#
# COMPACT_ATOMS: atom_id res chain seq x y z
N MET A 1 -28.09 21.52 57.67
CA MET A 1 -27.50 20.46 56.83
C MET A 1 -28.60 19.53 56.31
N LYS A 2 -29.13 19.74 55.11
CA LYS A 2 -29.99 18.80 54.34
C LYS A 2 -30.52 19.56 53.13
N ARG A 3 -29.90 19.35 51.95
CA ARG A 3 -30.34 19.68 50.56
C ARG A 3 -29.16 20.12 49.67
N THR A 4 -28.09 19.32 49.62
CA THR A 4 -26.99 19.46 48.63
C THR A 4 -26.41 18.09 48.25
N LEU A 5 -27.24 17.04 48.19
CA LEU A 5 -26.79 15.66 47.90
C LEU A 5 -27.61 14.92 46.83
N THR A 6 -28.64 15.55 46.24
CA THR A 6 -29.52 14.90 45.24
C THR A 6 -29.11 15.16 43.78
N GLY A 7 -28.20 16.12 43.51
CA GLY A 7 -27.73 16.43 42.16
C GLY A 7 -26.63 15.50 41.64
N LEU A 8 -25.68 15.10 42.49
CA LEU A 8 -24.59 14.20 42.10
C LEU A 8 -25.07 12.74 41.89
N CYS A 9 -26.12 12.33 42.60
CA CYS A 9 -26.64 10.97 42.53
C CYS A 9 -27.47 10.72 41.25
N MET A 10 -28.16 11.73 40.71
CA MET A 10 -28.94 11.54 39.47
C MET A 10 -28.08 11.46 38.21
N TRP A 11 -26.94 12.17 38.16
CA TRP A 11 -26.03 12.11 37.01
C TRP A 11 -25.33 10.76 36.87
N THR A 12 -24.89 10.17 37.99
CA THR A 12 -24.29 8.83 38.00
C THR A 12 -25.31 7.73 37.69
N ILE A 13 -26.56 7.86 38.13
CA ILE A 13 -27.62 6.89 37.83
C ILE A 13 -28.00 6.90 36.33
N TRP A 14 -28.01 8.07 35.68
CA TRP A 14 -28.34 8.18 34.26
C TRP A 14 -27.23 7.65 33.34
N SER A 15 -25.95 7.92 33.64
CA SER A 15 -24.83 7.36 32.86
C SER A 15 -24.72 5.84 32.99
N LEU A 16 -24.90 5.30 34.20
CA LEU A 16 -24.95 3.85 34.45
C LEU A 16 -26.08 3.16 33.67
N SER A 17 -27.26 3.78 33.59
CA SER A 17 -28.40 3.22 32.86
C SER A 17 -28.18 3.15 31.33
N PHE A 18 -27.49 4.15 30.75
CA PHE A 18 -27.19 4.16 29.32
C PHE A 18 -26.11 3.14 28.94
N ALA A 19 -25.00 3.08 29.67
CA ALA A 19 -23.95 2.08 29.41
C ALA A 19 -24.49 0.64 29.56
N ALA A 20 -25.34 0.39 30.56
CA ALA A 20 -26.03 -0.89 30.72
C ALA A 20 -26.96 -1.23 29.54
N SER A 21 -27.66 -0.23 28.97
CA SER A 21 -28.48 -0.40 27.78
C SER A 21 -27.65 -0.72 26.52
N MET A 22 -26.48 -0.09 26.39
CA MET A 22 -25.55 -0.28 25.27
C MET A 22 -24.89 -1.65 25.32
N GLN A 23 -24.45 -2.08 26.51
CA GLN A 23 -23.93 -3.41 26.76
C GLN A 23 -24.93 -4.48 26.31
N THR A 24 -26.18 -4.37 26.78
CA THR A 24 -27.24 -5.33 26.46
C THR A 24 -27.52 -5.39 24.96
N ALA A 25 -27.66 -4.24 24.29
CA ALA A 25 -27.98 -4.19 22.86
C ALA A 25 -26.85 -4.76 21.98
N ILE A 26 -25.59 -4.45 22.31
CA ILE A 26 -24.43 -4.99 21.60
C ILE A 26 -24.32 -6.51 21.83
N ASP A 27 -24.52 -6.99 23.06
CA ASP A 27 -24.49 -8.43 23.34
C ASP A 27 -25.62 -9.19 22.63
N GLN A 28 -26.82 -8.61 22.54
CA GLN A 28 -27.91 -9.17 21.74
C GLN A 28 -27.55 -9.25 20.25
N LEU A 29 -26.93 -8.21 19.67
CA LEU A 29 -26.48 -8.22 18.28
C LEU A 29 -25.42 -9.30 18.04
N ILE A 30 -24.44 -9.42 18.94
CA ILE A 30 -23.41 -10.46 18.89
C ILE A 30 -24.05 -11.85 18.96
N ASN A 31 -24.95 -12.07 19.91
CA ASN A 31 -25.60 -13.37 20.11
C ASN A 31 -26.50 -13.76 18.93
N ARG A 32 -27.13 -12.79 18.26
CA ARG A 32 -27.93 -13.02 17.05
C ARG A 32 -27.07 -13.41 15.85
N LEU A 33 -25.92 -12.77 15.68
CA LEU A 33 -25.08 -12.96 14.50
C LEU A 33 -24.08 -14.12 14.66
N ASN A 34 -23.42 -14.21 15.81
CA ASN A 34 -22.48 -15.27 16.14
C ASN A 34 -22.25 -15.38 17.66
N PRO A 35 -23.05 -16.17 18.39
CA PRO A 35 -22.95 -16.28 19.85
C PRO A 35 -21.66 -16.96 20.33
N ARG A 36 -20.96 -17.68 19.43
CA ARG A 36 -19.72 -18.40 19.74
C ARG A 36 -18.46 -17.63 19.32
N VAL A 37 -18.61 -16.38 18.89
CA VAL A 37 -17.46 -15.57 18.47
C VAL A 37 -16.51 -15.32 19.64
N ASN A 38 -15.23 -15.54 19.40
CA ASN A 38 -14.18 -15.12 20.32
C ASN A 38 -13.78 -13.68 19.99
N LEU A 39 -14.54 -12.74 20.57
CA LEU A 39 -14.44 -11.30 20.37
C LEU A 39 -13.83 -10.62 21.61
N GLY A 40 -12.83 -9.78 21.40
CA GLY A 40 -12.43 -8.71 22.30
C GLY A 40 -12.90 -7.38 21.75
N MET A 41 -13.54 -6.55 22.58
CA MET A 41 -14.09 -5.27 22.15
C MET A 41 -14.11 -4.26 23.28
N VAL A 42 -13.74 -3.03 22.97
CA VAL A 42 -13.92 -1.86 23.83
C VAL A 42 -14.45 -0.70 22.98
N VAL A 43 -15.44 0.02 23.51
CA VAL A 43 -15.96 1.26 22.93
C VAL A 43 -15.91 2.35 23.98
N TYR A 44 -15.26 3.46 23.63
CA TYR A 44 -15.07 4.62 24.49
C TYR A 44 -15.61 5.86 23.79
N ASP A 45 -16.42 6.64 24.49
CA ASP A 45 -16.92 7.92 24.01
C ASP A 45 -15.93 9.02 24.37
N LEU A 46 -15.25 9.56 23.35
CA LEU A 46 -14.27 10.63 23.52
C LEU A 46 -14.94 11.97 23.86
N SER A 47 -16.24 12.12 23.56
CA SER A 47 -17.00 13.34 23.84
C SER A 47 -17.48 13.41 25.29
N SER A 48 -17.93 12.29 25.86
CA SER A 48 -18.40 12.24 27.26
C SER A 48 -17.32 11.78 28.26
N GLY A 49 -16.30 11.07 27.78
CA GLY A 49 -15.28 10.44 28.64
C GLY A 49 -15.71 9.09 29.22
N GLU A 50 -16.82 8.51 28.74
CA GLU A 50 -17.37 7.27 29.27
C GLU A 50 -16.99 6.05 28.44
N THR A 51 -16.81 4.92 29.11
CA THR A 51 -16.71 3.62 28.44
C THR A 51 -18.13 3.10 28.19
N LEU A 52 -18.49 2.92 26.92
CA LEU A 52 -19.84 2.48 26.52
C LEU A 52 -19.98 0.95 26.46
N TYR A 53 -18.89 0.23 26.20
CA TYR A 53 -18.92 -1.23 26.08
C TYR A 53 -17.54 -1.84 26.38
N LYS A 54 -17.52 -2.96 27.11
CA LYS A 54 -16.32 -3.79 27.30
C LYS A 54 -16.66 -5.28 27.21
N ARG A 55 -15.85 -6.02 26.45
CA ARG A 55 -15.86 -7.49 26.41
C ARG A 55 -14.45 -8.00 26.17
N ASN A 56 -13.95 -8.86 27.06
CA ASN A 56 -12.57 -9.39 26.99
C ASN A 56 -11.51 -8.28 26.81
N ALA A 57 -11.71 -7.12 27.44
CA ALA A 57 -10.95 -5.90 27.17
C ALA A 57 -9.45 -6.05 27.37
N GLY A 58 -9.03 -6.74 28.44
CA GLY A 58 -7.61 -6.99 28.76
C GLY A 58 -7.04 -8.27 28.14
N ARG A 59 -7.84 -9.08 27.44
CA ARG A 59 -7.35 -10.32 26.84
C ARG A 59 -6.51 -10.01 25.60
N LEU A 60 -5.43 -10.76 25.42
CA LEU A 60 -4.55 -10.63 24.26
C LEU A 60 -5.14 -11.34 23.04
N PHE A 61 -5.02 -10.68 21.89
CA PHE A 61 -5.40 -11.19 20.58
C PHE A 61 -4.25 -10.96 19.59
N ILE A 62 -4.12 -11.85 18.61
CA ILE A 62 -3.31 -11.57 17.41
C ILE A 62 -4.03 -10.49 16.60
N PRO A 63 -3.47 -9.28 16.49
CA PRO A 63 -4.24 -8.13 16.00
C PRO A 63 -4.35 -8.05 14.48
N ALA A 64 -3.58 -8.86 13.74
CA ALA A 64 -3.31 -8.61 12.33
C ALA A 64 -2.81 -7.15 12.13
N SER A 65 -3.14 -6.51 11.00
CA SER A 65 -2.70 -5.15 10.67
C SER A 65 -3.16 -4.02 11.60
N ASN A 66 -3.84 -4.30 12.71
CA ASN A 66 -4.02 -3.32 13.80
C ASN A 66 -2.73 -3.09 14.60
N MET A 67 -1.71 -3.95 14.48
CA MET A 67 -0.36 -3.67 15.01
C MET A 67 0.22 -2.36 14.44
N LYS A 68 -0.10 -2.05 13.17
CA LYS A 68 0.29 -0.79 12.52
C LYS A 68 -0.16 0.45 13.27
N LEU A 69 -1.21 0.37 14.09
CA LEU A 69 -1.59 1.50 14.92
C LEU A 69 -0.46 1.86 15.90
N PHE A 70 0.19 0.85 16.48
CA PHE A 70 1.27 1.03 17.44
C PHE A 70 2.60 1.36 16.75
N SER A 71 2.92 0.70 15.64
CA SER A 71 4.16 1.00 14.89
C SER A 71 4.16 2.42 14.35
N GLU A 72 3.05 2.87 13.75
CA GLU A 72 2.95 4.21 13.20
C GLU A 72 2.89 5.27 14.29
N ALA A 73 2.32 4.96 15.47
CA ALA A 73 2.38 5.84 16.63
C ALA A 73 3.81 6.01 17.14
N ALA A 74 4.57 4.91 17.23
CA ALA A 74 5.98 4.97 17.61
C ALA A 74 6.80 5.78 16.59
N ALA A 75 6.57 5.56 15.29
CA ALA A 75 7.27 6.26 14.23
C ALA A 75 7.03 7.77 14.28
N ILE A 76 5.77 8.23 14.29
CA ILE A 76 5.46 9.66 14.29
C ILE A 76 5.91 10.37 15.58
N MET A 77 5.86 9.70 16.73
CA MET A 77 6.29 10.28 18.00
C MET A 77 7.82 10.35 18.11
N ALA A 78 8.55 9.39 17.52
CA ALA A 78 10.01 9.38 17.55
C ALA A 78 10.65 10.26 16.47
N LEU A 79 10.01 10.40 15.31
CA LEU A 79 10.59 11.06 14.12
C LEU A 79 9.97 12.44 13.86
N GLY A 80 8.70 12.64 14.20
CA GLY A 80 7.92 13.83 13.84
C GLY A 80 7.28 13.73 12.44
N PRO A 81 6.14 14.42 12.21
CA PRO A 81 5.36 14.29 10.97
C PRO A 81 6.08 14.78 9.71
N ASP A 82 6.97 15.78 9.86
CA ASP A 82 7.74 16.37 8.76
C ASP A 82 9.03 15.59 8.41
N TYR A 83 9.33 14.52 9.16
CA TYR A 83 10.52 13.71 8.93
C TYR A 83 10.54 13.18 7.50
N ARG A 84 11.71 13.23 6.87
CA ARG A 84 11.98 12.63 5.57
C ARG A 84 13.18 11.72 5.69
N PHE A 85 13.08 10.53 5.11
CA PHE A 85 14.26 9.71 4.91
C PHE A 85 15.23 10.46 4.00
N LYS A 86 16.51 10.33 4.32
CA LYS A 86 17.60 10.93 3.57
C LYS A 86 18.36 9.80 2.87
N ASN A 87 18.31 9.79 1.54
CA ASN A 87 19.04 8.86 0.69
C ASN A 87 20.17 9.64 0.03
N GLN A 88 21.40 9.14 0.10
CA GLN A 88 22.58 9.89 -0.35
C GLN A 88 23.47 9.08 -1.27
N LEU A 89 24.14 9.77 -2.18
CA LEU A 89 25.20 9.21 -3.01
C LEU A 89 26.50 9.92 -2.67
N SER A 90 27.53 9.18 -2.31
CA SER A 90 28.88 9.72 -2.04
C SER A 90 29.96 8.94 -2.78
N THR A 91 31.19 9.43 -2.73
CA THR A 91 32.37 8.76 -3.29
C THR A 91 33.57 8.89 -2.37
N ASN A 92 34.47 7.91 -2.39
CA ASN A 92 35.80 8.04 -1.77
C ASN A 92 36.89 8.43 -2.79
N ALA A 93 36.52 8.64 -4.05
CA ALA A 93 37.46 9.08 -5.08
C ALA A 93 38.01 10.46 -4.71
N ASN A 94 39.34 10.57 -4.73
CA ASN A 94 40.06 11.83 -4.55
C ASN A 94 40.43 12.50 -5.89
N GLN A 95 40.20 11.80 -7.01
CA GLN A 95 40.55 12.25 -8.35
C GLN A 95 39.44 11.91 -9.33
N LEU A 96 39.13 12.87 -10.20
CA LEU A 96 38.34 12.71 -11.41
C LEU A 96 39.26 13.04 -12.59
N GLN A 97 39.56 12.05 -13.43
CA GLN A 97 40.45 12.23 -14.59
C GLN A 97 39.64 12.05 -15.88
N ASN A 98 39.49 13.11 -16.68
CA ASN A 98 38.75 13.08 -17.96
C ASN A 98 37.32 12.48 -17.83
N GLY A 99 36.62 12.74 -16.73
CA GLY A 99 35.28 12.20 -16.46
C GLY A 99 35.26 10.78 -15.87
N VAL A 100 36.42 10.16 -15.68
CA VAL A 100 36.55 8.85 -15.03
C VAL A 100 36.72 9.02 -13.52
N LEU A 101 35.77 8.48 -12.75
CA LEU A 101 35.82 8.43 -11.29
C LEU A 101 36.64 7.23 -10.85
N LYS A 102 37.82 7.47 -10.26
CA LYS A 102 38.72 6.43 -9.73
C LYS A 102 38.43 6.18 -8.26
N GLY A 103 37.54 5.24 -7.98
CA GLY A 103 37.06 4.95 -6.63
C GLY A 103 35.66 4.39 -6.62
N ASN A 104 35.13 4.20 -5.42
CA ASN A 104 33.81 3.61 -5.23
C ASN A 104 32.75 4.69 -5.06
N LEU A 105 31.54 4.41 -5.56
CA LEU A 105 30.33 5.12 -5.16
C LEU A 105 29.69 4.42 -3.97
N TYR A 106 29.05 5.19 -3.10
CA TYR A 106 28.34 4.68 -1.93
C TYR A 106 26.91 5.22 -1.91
N LEU A 107 25.94 4.31 -1.95
CA LEU A 107 24.52 4.59 -1.76
C LEU A 107 24.18 4.41 -0.28
N HIS A 108 23.94 5.53 0.40
CA HIS A 108 23.55 5.57 1.81
C HIS A 108 22.03 5.48 1.91
N LEU A 109 21.54 4.39 2.48
CA LEU A 109 20.12 4.08 2.56
C LEU A 109 19.72 3.82 4.01
N SER A 110 18.77 4.60 4.49
CA SER A 110 18.29 4.49 5.88
C SER A 110 17.07 3.58 6.05
N GLY A 111 16.66 2.88 4.99
CA GLY A 111 15.47 2.05 4.97
C GLY A 111 14.22 2.78 4.48
N ASP A 112 14.34 3.78 3.61
CA ASP A 112 13.17 4.44 3.01
C ASP A 112 12.28 3.43 2.25
N PRO A 113 11.05 3.14 2.72
CA PRO A 113 10.19 2.17 2.05
C PRO A 113 9.55 2.72 0.77
N SER A 114 9.65 4.04 0.55
CA SER A 114 9.12 4.74 -0.63
C SER A 114 10.13 4.97 -1.73
N PHE A 115 11.38 4.55 -1.53
CA PHE A 115 12.45 4.76 -2.50
C PHE A 115 12.11 4.07 -3.83
N SER A 116 12.04 4.87 -4.89
CA SER A 116 11.62 4.45 -6.23
C SER A 116 12.78 4.41 -7.22
N ARG A 117 12.52 3.87 -8.41
CA ARG A 117 13.47 3.98 -9.53
C ARG A 117 13.74 5.43 -9.92
N ASP A 118 12.74 6.30 -9.86
CA ASP A 118 12.91 7.71 -10.18
C ASP A 118 13.82 8.41 -9.17
N ASP A 119 13.76 8.00 -7.90
CA ASP A 119 14.66 8.49 -6.85
C ASP A 119 16.10 8.00 -7.06
N LEU A 120 16.28 6.73 -7.44
CA LEU A 120 17.58 6.19 -7.83
C LEU A 120 18.14 6.93 -9.06
N SER A 121 17.32 7.15 -10.07
CA SER A 121 17.68 7.90 -11.27
C SER A 121 18.06 9.35 -10.96
N THR A 122 17.36 9.97 -9.99
CA THR A 122 17.68 11.31 -9.47
C THR A 122 19.05 11.34 -8.79
N LEU A 123 19.38 10.34 -7.96
CA LEU A 123 20.70 10.22 -7.34
C LEU A 123 21.79 9.99 -8.40
N ILE A 124 21.59 9.06 -9.34
CA ILE A 124 22.57 8.78 -10.40
C ILE A 124 22.76 9.99 -11.32
N SER A 125 21.70 10.73 -11.60
CA SER A 125 21.78 11.97 -12.39
C SER A 125 22.62 13.05 -11.71
N SER A 126 22.84 12.97 -10.39
CA SER A 126 23.77 13.88 -9.71
C SER A 126 25.21 13.71 -10.20
N LEU A 127 25.59 12.51 -10.66
CA LEU A 127 26.93 12.23 -11.23
C LEU A 127 27.21 13.07 -12.49
N LYS A 128 26.17 13.37 -13.28
CA LYS A 128 26.31 14.23 -14.47
C LYS A 128 26.74 15.65 -14.10
N LYS A 129 26.32 16.17 -12.95
CA LYS A 129 26.75 17.51 -12.46
C LYS A 129 28.25 17.56 -12.17
N TRP A 130 28.86 16.41 -11.92
CA TRP A 130 30.28 16.24 -11.70
C TRP A 130 31.03 15.85 -12.98
N ASN A 131 30.37 15.87 -14.15
CA ASN A 131 30.92 15.43 -15.44
C ASN A 131 31.48 14.00 -15.42
N ILE A 132 30.92 13.12 -14.58
CA ILE A 132 31.32 11.71 -14.51
C ILE A 132 30.69 10.95 -15.69
N THR A 133 31.54 10.30 -16.49
CA THR A 133 31.18 9.49 -17.65
C THR A 133 31.58 8.01 -17.50
N ALA A 134 32.47 7.69 -16.57
CA ALA A 134 32.86 6.32 -16.24
C ALA A 134 33.22 6.17 -14.75
N ILE A 135 33.06 4.95 -14.22
CA ILE A 135 33.40 4.60 -12.83
C ILE A 135 34.38 3.42 -12.85
N GLU A 136 35.59 3.65 -12.33
CA GLU A 136 36.63 2.64 -12.08
C GLU A 136 36.64 2.26 -10.59
N GLY A 137 35.65 1.47 -10.19
CA GLY A 137 35.48 0.98 -8.83
C GLY A 137 34.15 0.26 -8.65
N ALA A 138 33.71 0.08 -7.41
CA ALA A 138 32.43 -0.55 -7.07
C ALA A 138 31.33 0.48 -6.78
N VAL A 139 30.08 0.06 -6.87
CA VAL A 139 28.96 0.74 -6.20
C VAL A 139 28.62 -0.04 -4.94
N VAL A 140 28.74 0.62 -3.80
CA VAL A 140 28.54 0.02 -2.47
C VAL A 140 27.21 0.50 -1.91
N ILE A 141 26.34 -0.44 -1.53
CA ILE A 141 25.10 -0.16 -0.81
C ILE A 141 25.42 -0.17 0.69
N ASP A 142 25.46 1.01 1.30
CA ASP A 142 25.58 1.21 2.74
C ASP A 142 24.19 1.41 3.33
N SER A 143 23.66 0.37 3.95
CA SER A 143 22.29 0.35 4.46
C SER A 143 22.23 0.02 5.95
N THR A 144 21.36 0.72 6.65
CA THR A 144 21.00 0.40 8.04
C THR A 144 20.34 -0.98 8.16
N LEU A 145 19.75 -1.49 7.08
CA LEU A 145 19.06 -2.78 7.02
C LEU A 145 19.98 -3.93 6.53
N ALA A 146 21.26 -3.68 6.26
CA ALA A 146 22.20 -4.67 5.70
C ALA A 146 22.28 -6.00 6.47
N GLN A 147 22.13 -5.95 7.79
CA GLN A 147 22.26 -7.11 8.68
C GLN A 147 20.91 -7.53 9.32
N VAL A 148 19.80 -6.97 8.83
CA VAL A 148 18.47 -7.31 9.35
C VAL A 148 17.89 -8.46 8.54
N PRO A 149 17.44 -9.56 9.17
CA PRO A 149 16.75 -10.62 8.46
C PRO A 149 15.55 -10.09 7.68
N ALA A 150 15.37 -10.52 6.43
CA ALA A 150 14.34 -10.01 5.52
C ALA A 150 12.89 -10.15 6.04
N TYR A 151 12.66 -11.08 6.97
CA TYR A 151 11.35 -11.35 7.55
C TYR A 151 11.46 -11.48 9.08
N PRO A 152 10.48 -10.97 9.84
CA PRO A 152 10.41 -11.16 11.28
C PRO A 152 9.94 -12.58 11.62
N PRO A 153 10.18 -13.05 12.86
CA PRO A 153 9.64 -14.32 13.33
C PRO A 153 8.10 -14.39 13.22
N GLY A 154 7.56 -15.57 12.90
CA GLY A 154 6.12 -15.84 12.92
C GLY A 154 5.36 -15.49 11.63
N TRP A 155 6.05 -15.05 10.57
CA TRP A 155 5.49 -15.00 9.21
C TRP A 155 5.35 -16.40 8.62
N MET A 156 4.31 -16.63 7.81
CA MET A 156 4.09 -17.91 7.14
C MET A 156 4.79 -17.93 5.78
N THR A 157 5.43 -19.05 5.43
CA THR A 157 6.09 -19.22 4.12
C THR A 157 5.15 -19.02 2.93
N ALA A 158 3.87 -19.41 3.09
CA ALA A 158 2.83 -19.22 2.09
C ALA A 158 2.49 -17.75 1.81
N ASP A 159 2.80 -16.83 2.72
CA ASP A 159 2.54 -15.39 2.54
C ASP A 159 3.64 -14.70 1.70
N LEU A 160 4.84 -15.28 1.63
CA LEU A 160 6.06 -14.62 1.12
C LEU A 160 6.08 -14.42 -0.39
N SER A 161 5.24 -15.13 -1.16
CA SER A 161 5.15 -14.95 -2.62
C SER A 161 4.26 -13.78 -3.03
N TYR A 162 3.38 -13.34 -2.14
CA TYR A 162 2.42 -12.27 -2.43
C TYR A 162 3.03 -10.90 -2.14
N SER A 163 2.53 -9.86 -2.81
CA SER A 163 3.06 -8.50 -2.62
C SER A 163 3.04 -7.99 -1.18
N TYR A 164 2.10 -8.45 -0.35
CA TYR A 164 2.04 -8.10 1.07
C TYR A 164 3.10 -8.81 1.92
N GLY A 165 3.74 -9.86 1.39
CA GLY A 165 4.89 -10.54 1.96
C GLY A 165 6.22 -10.06 1.36
N ALA A 166 6.27 -8.86 0.76
CA ALA A 166 7.52 -8.31 0.23
C ALA A 166 8.56 -8.12 1.36
N PRO A 167 9.80 -8.56 1.16
CA PRO A 167 10.85 -8.50 2.18
C PRO A 167 11.33 -7.06 2.42
N ILE A 168 11.65 -6.75 3.66
CA ILE A 168 12.58 -5.65 3.94
C ILE A 168 13.96 -6.04 3.43
N ALA A 169 14.71 -5.05 2.97
CA ALA A 169 16.01 -5.30 2.36
C ALA A 169 16.92 -4.07 2.49
N PRO A 170 18.23 -4.23 2.25
CA PRO A 170 19.18 -3.12 2.30
C PRO A 170 18.80 -1.97 1.33
N LEU A 171 18.21 -2.31 0.18
CA LEU A 171 17.58 -1.38 -0.76
C LEU A 171 16.17 -1.90 -1.07
N MET A 172 15.17 -1.03 -0.93
CA MET A 172 13.75 -1.35 -1.18
C MET A 172 13.22 -0.54 -2.36
N LEU A 173 13.54 -0.97 -3.59
CA LEU A 173 13.08 -0.30 -4.80
C LEU A 173 11.62 -0.64 -5.09
N ASP A 174 10.78 0.38 -5.23
CA ASP A 174 9.33 0.26 -5.50
C ASP A 174 8.61 -0.70 -4.54
N ALA A 175 9.02 -0.66 -3.27
CA ALA A 175 8.56 -1.55 -2.21
C ALA A 175 8.82 -3.05 -2.50
N ASN A 176 9.92 -3.37 -3.19
CA ASN A 176 10.37 -4.73 -3.51
C ASN A 176 9.27 -5.60 -4.14
N ARG A 177 8.53 -5.01 -5.08
CA ARG A 177 7.41 -5.68 -5.74
C ARG A 177 7.52 -5.58 -7.25
N LEU A 178 7.02 -6.62 -7.89
CA LEU A 178 6.91 -6.74 -9.33
C LEU A 178 5.45 -6.92 -9.72
N THR A 179 5.00 -6.27 -10.78
CA THR A 179 3.73 -6.51 -11.46
C THR A 179 3.97 -7.34 -12.71
N VAL A 180 3.33 -8.52 -12.74
CA VAL A 180 3.27 -9.38 -13.92
C VAL A 180 1.92 -9.17 -14.59
N THR A 181 1.94 -8.84 -15.89
CA THR A 181 0.73 -8.67 -16.70
C THR A 181 0.68 -9.76 -17.77
N VAL A 182 -0.42 -10.52 -17.81
CA VAL A 182 -0.65 -11.61 -18.76
C VAL A 182 -1.84 -11.27 -19.66
N ASN A 183 -1.55 -11.01 -20.92
CA ASN A 183 -2.52 -10.71 -21.96
C ASN A 183 -2.77 -11.95 -22.83
N PRO A 184 -4.01 -12.19 -23.29
CA PRO A 184 -4.24 -13.20 -24.33
C PRO A 184 -3.68 -12.73 -25.67
N ALA A 185 -3.19 -13.69 -26.46
CA ALA A 185 -2.96 -13.48 -27.88
C ALA A 185 -4.30 -13.37 -28.64
N ASN A 186 -4.21 -13.01 -29.92
CA ASN A 186 -5.37 -12.93 -30.82
C ASN A 186 -5.93 -14.30 -31.26
N GLN A 187 -5.16 -15.38 -31.12
CA GLN A 187 -5.53 -16.72 -31.57
C GLN A 187 -5.40 -17.76 -30.46
N ALA A 188 -6.31 -18.73 -30.48
CA ALA A 188 -6.23 -19.89 -29.60
C ALA A 188 -5.03 -20.78 -29.99
N GLY A 189 -4.36 -21.37 -29.00
CA GLY A 189 -3.16 -22.17 -29.17
C GLY A 189 -1.86 -21.35 -29.13
N ALA A 190 -1.91 -20.04 -29.35
CA ALA A 190 -0.74 -19.17 -29.27
C ALA A 190 -0.30 -18.95 -27.80
N PRO A 191 1.01 -18.72 -27.54
CA PRO A 191 1.48 -18.29 -26.23
C PRO A 191 0.75 -17.02 -25.75
N ALA A 192 0.47 -16.93 -24.46
CA ALA A 192 0.00 -15.68 -23.86
C ALA A 192 1.14 -14.65 -23.86
N ILE A 193 0.82 -13.37 -23.95
CA ILE A 193 1.80 -12.28 -23.91
C ILE A 193 2.02 -11.91 -22.45
N VAL A 194 3.20 -12.20 -21.91
CA VAL A 194 3.56 -11.95 -20.52
C VAL A 194 4.57 -10.80 -20.45
N GLU A 195 4.27 -9.80 -19.64
CA GLU A 195 5.10 -8.62 -19.43
C GLU A 195 5.35 -8.40 -17.94
N VAL A 196 6.54 -7.88 -17.62
CA VAL A 196 6.97 -7.54 -16.26
C VAL A 196 7.39 -6.08 -16.21
N ASP A 197 7.07 -5.39 -15.12
CA ASP A 197 7.49 -4.00 -14.88
C ASP A 197 8.84 -3.95 -14.13
N ASP A 198 9.84 -4.73 -14.55
CA ASP A 198 11.09 -4.89 -13.80
C ASP A 198 12.11 -3.75 -14.00
N GLY A 199 11.94 -2.92 -15.03
CA GLY A 199 12.77 -1.74 -15.31
C GLY A 199 14.25 -2.01 -15.55
N GLY A 200 14.64 -3.28 -15.79
CA GLY A 200 16.04 -3.71 -15.84
C GLY A 200 16.57 -4.38 -14.56
N GLY A 201 15.70 -4.69 -13.59
CA GLY A 201 16.02 -5.38 -12.34
C GLY A 201 16.34 -6.88 -12.46
N ALA A 202 16.72 -7.35 -13.65
CA ALA A 202 17.15 -8.73 -13.92
C ALA A 202 16.10 -9.82 -13.60
N ILE A 203 14.83 -9.60 -13.94
CA ILE A 203 13.83 -10.67 -13.90
C ILE A 203 13.95 -11.53 -15.16
N VAL A 204 14.24 -12.82 -15.00
CA VAL A 204 14.29 -13.76 -16.13
C VAL A 204 12.93 -14.42 -16.30
N LEU A 205 12.25 -14.13 -17.41
CA LEU A 205 10.91 -14.64 -17.69
C LEU A 205 10.94 -15.99 -18.43
N ASN A 206 10.35 -17.02 -17.82
CA ASN A 206 9.98 -18.29 -18.43
C ASN A 206 8.46 -18.32 -18.66
N ASN A 207 8.04 -17.96 -19.87
CA ASN A 207 6.62 -17.92 -20.25
C ASN A 207 6.13 -19.30 -20.75
N GLN A 208 5.25 -19.92 -19.99
CA GLN A 208 4.58 -21.19 -20.30
C GLN A 208 3.05 -21.02 -20.40
N ALA A 209 2.55 -19.78 -20.36
CA ALA A 209 1.13 -19.50 -20.42
C ALA A 209 0.63 -19.51 -21.87
N THR A 210 -0.59 -20.01 -22.07
CA THR A 210 -1.19 -20.17 -23.41
C THR A 210 -2.52 -19.42 -23.53
N THR A 211 -2.92 -19.15 -24.77
CA THR A 211 -4.21 -18.56 -25.08
C THR A 211 -5.19 -19.64 -25.52
N LYS A 212 -6.33 -19.77 -24.85
CA LYS A 212 -7.44 -20.68 -25.24
C LYS A 212 -8.54 -19.92 -25.97
N ALA A 213 -9.39 -20.64 -26.69
CA ALA A 213 -10.54 -20.06 -27.40
C ALA A 213 -11.50 -19.27 -26.49
N ASN A 214 -11.61 -19.66 -25.21
CA ASN A 214 -12.36 -18.93 -24.20
C ASN A 214 -11.69 -19.07 -22.82
N ALA A 215 -12.12 -18.23 -21.87
CA ALA A 215 -11.54 -18.15 -20.53
C ALA A 215 -12.11 -19.18 -19.53
N LYS A 216 -13.06 -20.04 -19.93
CA LYS A 216 -13.72 -20.97 -19.01
C LYS A 216 -12.71 -22.00 -18.50
N GLY A 217 -12.55 -22.09 -17.18
CA GLY A 217 -11.58 -22.98 -16.54
C GLY A 217 -10.11 -22.57 -16.75
N CYS A 218 -9.86 -21.36 -17.27
CA CYS A 218 -8.51 -20.81 -17.32
C CYS A 218 -8.13 -20.12 -16.01
N GLY A 219 -6.89 -20.34 -15.60
CA GLY A 219 -6.23 -19.68 -14.50
C GLY A 219 -4.75 -19.54 -14.81
N VAL A 220 -4.13 -18.51 -14.25
CA VAL A 220 -2.70 -18.24 -14.41
C VAL A 220 -2.00 -18.49 -13.09
N GLY A 221 -0.94 -19.29 -13.12
CA GLY A 221 -0.05 -19.53 -11.98
C GLY A 221 1.24 -18.76 -12.15
N PHE A 222 1.78 -18.24 -11.04
CA PHE A 222 3.01 -17.47 -10.99
C PHE A 222 3.96 -18.07 -9.95
N SER A 223 5.23 -18.23 -10.31
CA SER A 223 6.30 -18.67 -9.39
C SER A 223 7.55 -17.85 -9.63
N LEU A 224 8.17 -17.37 -8.57
CA LEU A 224 9.43 -16.63 -8.59
C LEU A 224 10.42 -17.36 -7.66
N ASP A 225 11.55 -17.82 -8.21
CA ASP A 225 12.58 -18.53 -7.44
C ASP A 225 13.57 -17.57 -6.75
N ALA A 226 14.59 -18.12 -6.10
CA ALA A 226 15.58 -17.36 -5.32
C ALA A 226 16.50 -16.48 -6.19
N GLU A 227 16.59 -16.77 -7.48
CA GLU A 227 17.35 -16.03 -8.49
C GLU A 227 16.45 -15.04 -9.27
N ASN A 228 15.20 -14.86 -8.82
CA ASN A 228 14.18 -14.06 -9.49
C ASN A 228 13.84 -14.55 -10.91
N HIS A 229 13.97 -15.84 -11.21
CA HIS A 229 13.41 -16.41 -12.43
C HIS A 229 11.90 -16.59 -12.27
N LEU A 230 11.16 -15.83 -13.08
CA LEU A 230 9.71 -15.83 -13.09
C LEU A 230 9.20 -16.90 -14.05
N THR A 231 8.47 -17.89 -13.54
CA THR A 231 7.70 -18.82 -14.37
C THR A 231 6.21 -18.49 -14.32
N VAL A 232 5.60 -18.30 -15.50
CA VAL A 232 4.16 -18.05 -15.66
C VAL A 232 3.52 -19.21 -16.41
N ARG A 233 2.51 -19.85 -15.81
CA ARG A 233 1.85 -21.07 -16.34
C ARG A 233 0.34 -20.89 -16.46
N GLY A 234 -0.29 -21.81 -17.19
CA GLY A 234 -1.75 -21.90 -17.28
C GLY A 234 -2.28 -21.28 -18.57
N CYS A 235 -3.45 -20.63 -18.49
CA CYS A 235 -4.05 -20.04 -19.68
C CYS A 235 -4.89 -18.79 -19.43
N VAL A 236 -5.12 -18.05 -20.51
CA VAL A 236 -6.08 -16.96 -20.65
C VAL A 236 -6.94 -17.19 -21.90
N GLY A 237 -8.15 -16.66 -21.95
CA GLY A 237 -9.02 -16.77 -23.12
C GLY A 237 -8.83 -15.64 -24.13
N VAL A 238 -9.02 -15.91 -25.43
CA VAL A 238 -9.10 -14.85 -26.46
C VAL A 238 -10.13 -13.79 -26.03
N GLY A 239 -9.72 -12.52 -26.07
CA GLY A 239 -10.57 -11.39 -25.66
C GLY A 239 -10.76 -11.21 -24.15
N GLN A 240 -10.18 -12.07 -23.31
CA GLN A 240 -10.15 -11.88 -21.86
C GLN A 240 -9.36 -10.61 -21.49
N TRP A 241 -9.75 -9.95 -20.41
CA TRP A 241 -8.94 -8.90 -19.79
C TRP A 241 -7.59 -9.43 -19.33
N ALA A 242 -6.60 -8.55 -19.37
CA ALA A 242 -5.28 -8.85 -18.83
C ALA A 242 -5.37 -9.25 -17.35
N VAL A 243 -4.73 -10.37 -17.02
CA VAL A 243 -4.52 -10.81 -15.63
C VAL A 243 -3.30 -10.07 -15.11
N GLN A 244 -3.46 -9.34 -14.01
CA GLN A 244 -2.36 -8.65 -13.35
C GLN A 244 -2.13 -9.27 -11.97
N GLN A 245 -0.89 -9.64 -11.68
CA GLN A 245 -0.48 -10.14 -10.38
C GLN A 245 0.69 -9.31 -9.87
N ARG A 246 0.53 -8.72 -8.68
CA ARG A 246 1.63 -8.08 -7.97
C ARG A 246 2.27 -9.10 -7.03
N MET A 247 3.59 -9.28 -7.12
CA MET A 247 4.37 -10.28 -6.41
C MET A 247 5.45 -9.62 -5.57
N ALA A 248 5.90 -10.32 -4.52
CA ALA A 248 7.12 -9.95 -3.81
C ALA A 248 8.34 -10.36 -4.63
N ILE A 249 9.33 -9.47 -4.73
CA ILE A 249 10.64 -9.80 -5.30
C ILE A 249 11.36 -10.73 -4.31
N LYS A 250 11.85 -11.88 -4.79
CA LYS A 250 12.40 -12.92 -3.91
C LYS A 250 13.81 -12.59 -3.44
N ASN A 251 14.63 -12.03 -4.33
CA ASN A 251 15.98 -11.57 -4.06
C ASN A 251 16.12 -10.07 -4.38
N PRO A 252 15.82 -9.18 -3.42
CA PRO A 252 15.91 -7.74 -3.61
C PRO A 252 17.31 -7.23 -3.90
N LEU A 253 18.36 -7.90 -3.40
CA LEU A 253 19.74 -7.48 -3.67
C LEU A 253 20.10 -7.70 -5.13
N MET A 254 19.80 -8.87 -5.69
CA MET A 254 20.02 -9.15 -7.12
C MET A 254 19.24 -8.17 -8.00
N TYR A 255 18.00 -7.89 -7.61
CA TYR A 255 17.15 -6.91 -8.30
C TYR A 255 17.75 -5.49 -8.27
N ALA A 256 18.21 -5.06 -7.10
CA ALA A 256 18.90 -3.78 -6.91
C ALA A 256 20.16 -3.66 -7.75
N GLN A 257 20.99 -4.71 -7.81
CA GLN A 257 22.21 -4.75 -8.60
C GLN A 257 21.92 -4.56 -10.09
N GLY A 258 20.90 -5.26 -10.61
CA GLY A 258 20.44 -5.09 -12.00
C GLY A 258 19.95 -3.67 -12.27
N MET A 259 19.12 -3.13 -11.37
CA MET A 259 18.56 -1.79 -11.51
C MET A 259 19.63 -0.70 -11.50
N ILE A 260 20.58 -0.74 -10.56
CA ILE A 260 21.67 0.25 -10.49
C ILE A 260 22.51 0.24 -11.77
N LYS A 261 22.84 -0.95 -12.28
CA LYS A 261 23.57 -1.09 -13.56
C LYS A 261 22.74 -0.52 -14.72
N SER A 262 21.44 -0.80 -14.77
CA SER A 262 20.54 -0.28 -15.80
C SER A 262 20.44 1.25 -15.76
N GLU A 263 20.30 1.86 -14.58
CA GLU A 263 20.20 3.32 -14.44
C GLU A 263 21.52 4.02 -14.76
N LEU A 264 22.68 3.45 -14.41
CA LEU A 264 23.98 3.96 -14.85
C LEU A 264 24.12 3.92 -16.37
N ALA A 265 23.71 2.82 -17.00
CA ALA A 265 23.72 2.69 -18.46
C ALA A 265 22.79 3.71 -19.14
N LYS A 266 21.56 3.89 -18.63
CA LYS A 266 20.61 4.93 -19.11
C LYS A 266 21.18 6.35 -18.95
N ALA A 267 22.00 6.57 -17.93
CA ALA A 267 22.71 7.82 -17.71
C ALA A 267 23.94 8.01 -18.64
N ASN A 268 24.25 7.02 -19.50
CA ASN A 268 25.47 6.95 -20.31
C ASN A 268 26.77 6.95 -19.48
N ILE A 269 26.74 6.32 -18.31
CA ILE A 269 27.91 6.16 -17.44
C ILE A 269 28.44 4.74 -17.59
N GLN A 270 29.69 4.61 -18.04
CA GLN A 270 30.35 3.32 -18.19
C GLN A 270 30.69 2.74 -16.80
N PHE A 271 30.25 1.51 -16.56
CA PHE A 271 30.48 0.83 -15.28
C PHE A 271 30.69 -0.67 -15.49
N ASN A 272 31.92 -1.12 -15.23
CA ASN A 272 32.33 -2.53 -15.29
C ASN A 272 32.56 -3.14 -13.90
N GLY A 273 32.35 -2.36 -12.84
CA GLY A 273 32.52 -2.79 -11.47
C GLY A 273 31.38 -3.66 -10.93
N GLN A 274 31.49 -4.00 -9.64
CA GLN A 274 30.46 -4.75 -8.93
C GLN A 274 29.57 -3.82 -8.09
N VAL A 275 28.30 -4.21 -7.97
CA VAL A 275 27.37 -3.59 -7.02
C VAL A 275 27.29 -4.52 -5.81
N GLN A 276 27.64 -4.06 -4.62
CA GLN A 276 27.77 -4.92 -3.43
C GLN A 276 27.32 -4.23 -2.15
N LEU A 277 27.03 -5.00 -1.11
CA LEU A 277 26.83 -4.44 0.24
C LEU A 277 28.17 -4.03 0.86
N GLY A 278 28.18 -2.99 1.68
CA GLY A 278 29.37 -2.58 2.43
C GLY A 278 29.08 -1.37 3.30
N ASN A 279 30.13 -0.74 3.82
CA ASN A 279 30.01 0.53 4.54
C ASN A 279 30.85 1.59 3.83
N ALA A 280 30.37 2.83 3.84
CA ALA A 280 31.14 3.96 3.35
C ALA A 280 32.29 4.29 4.30
N PRO A 281 33.49 4.63 3.78
CA PRO A 281 34.56 5.14 4.62
C PRO A 281 34.21 6.52 5.17
N ALA A 282 34.78 6.84 6.33
CA ALA A 282 34.70 8.20 6.86
C ALA A 282 35.27 9.21 5.86
N GLY A 283 34.62 10.39 5.74
CA GLY A 283 35.06 11.44 4.85
C GLY A 283 34.70 11.25 3.37
N ALA A 284 33.87 10.26 3.01
CA ALA A 284 33.37 10.13 1.64
C ALA A 284 32.64 11.41 1.19
N MET A 285 33.03 11.95 0.03
CA MET A 285 32.50 13.19 -0.52
C MET A 285 31.08 13.00 -1.03
N LEU A 286 30.14 13.83 -0.55
CA LEU A 286 28.75 13.81 -0.95
C LEU A 286 28.56 14.32 -2.39
N LEU A 287 27.94 13.50 -3.24
CA LEU A 287 27.64 13.83 -4.64
C LEU A 287 26.18 14.21 -4.87
N GLY A 288 25.26 13.68 -4.06
CA GLY A 288 23.83 13.89 -4.23
C GLY A 288 23.03 13.50 -2.99
N THR A 289 21.86 14.10 -2.83
CA THR A 289 20.88 13.75 -1.79
C THR A 289 19.49 13.79 -2.38
N GLN A 290 18.70 12.77 -2.06
CA GLN A 290 17.29 12.65 -2.37
C GLN A 290 16.55 12.46 -1.03
N TYR A 291 15.39 13.10 -0.89
CA TYR A 291 14.56 13.01 0.30
C TYR A 291 13.23 12.34 -0.03
N SER A 292 12.80 11.44 0.83
CA SER A 292 11.45 10.86 0.74
C SER A 292 10.36 11.92 0.88
N ARG A 293 9.12 11.49 0.65
CA ARG A 293 7.94 12.20 1.16
C ARG A 293 7.97 12.29 2.69
N GLN A 294 7.23 13.25 3.24
CA GLN A 294 7.10 13.43 4.70
C GLN A 294 6.49 12.19 5.35
N LEU A 295 6.87 11.93 6.61
CA LEU A 295 6.38 10.79 7.37
C LEU A 295 4.84 10.75 7.45
N SER A 296 4.16 11.89 7.57
CA SER A 296 2.69 11.96 7.51
C SER A 296 2.11 11.32 6.24
N GLN A 297 2.74 11.54 5.09
CA GLN A 297 2.35 10.95 3.82
C GLN A 297 2.70 9.46 3.76
N LEU A 298 3.88 9.09 4.25
CA LEU A 298 4.30 7.67 4.33
C LEU A 298 3.36 6.87 5.23
N MET A 299 2.92 7.42 6.35
CA MET A 299 1.91 6.81 7.23
C MET A 299 0.58 6.60 6.51
N ALA A 300 0.16 7.54 5.65
CA ALA A 300 -1.03 7.35 4.83
C ALA A 300 -0.84 6.20 3.82
N ASP A 301 0.34 6.08 3.21
CA ASP A 301 0.71 4.94 2.35
C ASP A 301 0.82 3.63 3.14
N THR A 302 1.09 3.68 4.44
CA THR A 302 1.07 2.51 5.33
C THR A 302 -0.35 2.12 5.70
N LEU A 303 -1.12 3.03 6.31
CA LEU A 303 -2.37 2.72 7.00
C LEU A 303 -3.55 2.55 6.04
N LYS A 304 -3.64 3.36 4.96
CA LYS A 304 -4.76 3.30 4.01
C LYS A 304 -4.79 1.97 3.25
N PRO A 305 -3.75 1.59 2.49
CA PRO A 305 -3.71 0.30 1.79
C PRO A 305 -3.31 -0.85 2.71
N SER A 306 -2.88 -0.59 3.95
CA SER A 306 -2.36 -1.59 4.89
C SER A 306 -1.03 -2.20 4.46
N ASP A 307 -0.10 -1.39 4.00
CA ASP A 307 1.19 -1.85 3.46
C ASP A 307 2.11 -2.41 4.56
N ASN A 308 2.52 -3.67 4.42
CA ASN A 308 3.34 -4.35 5.43
C ASN A 308 4.80 -3.88 5.40
N LEU A 309 5.39 -3.73 4.20
CA LEU A 309 6.79 -3.35 4.04
C LEU A 309 7.03 -1.94 4.58
N TYR A 310 6.10 -1.02 4.34
CA TYR A 310 6.19 0.33 4.92
C TYR A 310 6.14 0.28 6.44
N ALA A 311 5.15 -0.43 7.02
CA ALA A 311 5.01 -0.50 8.48
C ALA A 311 6.24 -1.12 9.15
N ASP A 312 6.78 -2.18 8.56
CA ASP A 312 7.94 -2.88 9.09
C ASP A 312 9.23 -2.06 8.98
N SER A 313 9.42 -1.36 7.86
CA SER A 313 10.55 -0.46 7.72
C SER A 313 10.47 0.72 8.69
N LEU A 314 9.30 1.38 8.78
CA LEU A 314 9.08 2.48 9.71
C LEU A 314 9.25 2.05 11.17
N TYR A 315 8.81 0.83 11.51
CA TYR A 315 9.00 0.23 12.83
C TYR A 315 10.48 0.06 13.20
N LEU A 316 11.26 -0.58 12.32
CA LEU A 316 12.70 -0.77 12.53
C LEU A 316 13.44 0.57 12.55
N HIS A 317 13.09 1.50 11.67
CA HIS A 317 13.71 2.82 11.62
C HIS A 317 13.43 3.64 12.88
N ALA A 318 12.17 3.65 13.34
CA ALA A 318 11.79 4.30 14.60
C ALA A 318 12.56 3.69 15.78
N ALA A 319 12.61 2.37 15.87
CA ALA A 319 13.36 1.67 16.91
C ALA A 319 14.86 2.02 16.87
N SER A 320 15.47 2.05 15.69
CA SER A 320 16.86 2.50 15.52
C SER A 320 17.08 3.94 15.94
N LYS A 321 16.15 4.84 15.60
CA LYS A 321 16.21 6.25 16.00
C LYS A 321 16.13 6.42 17.52
N ILE A 322 15.21 5.70 18.17
CA ILE A 322 15.02 5.72 19.63
C ILE A 322 16.26 5.18 20.34
N LYS A 323 16.81 4.05 19.86
CA LYS A 323 18.00 3.43 20.45
C LYS A 323 19.29 4.20 20.18
N GLY A 324 19.34 4.98 19.09
CA GLY A 324 20.56 5.62 18.60
C GLY A 324 21.54 4.65 17.92
N ALA A 325 21.08 3.46 17.53
CA ALA A 325 21.90 2.42 16.92
C ALA A 325 21.07 1.52 15.97
N ARG A 326 21.74 0.76 15.09
CA ARG A 326 21.09 -0.24 14.23
C ARG A 326 20.39 -1.31 15.10
N VAL A 327 19.20 -1.76 14.69
CA VAL A 327 18.43 -2.80 15.38
C VAL A 327 17.99 -3.89 14.41
N ASN A 328 17.84 -5.11 14.90
CA ASN A 328 17.07 -6.15 14.24
C ASN A 328 15.66 -6.27 14.86
N TRP A 329 14.87 -7.24 14.41
CA TRP A 329 13.51 -7.50 14.91
C TRP A 329 13.43 -7.74 16.42
N ASN A 330 14.34 -8.55 16.97
CA ASN A 330 14.36 -8.90 18.39
C ASN A 330 14.74 -7.69 19.24
N ASP A 331 15.67 -6.86 18.76
CA ASP A 331 16.10 -5.63 19.42
C ASP A 331 15.02 -4.53 19.36
N ALA A 332 14.24 -4.46 18.28
CA ALA A 332 13.26 -3.41 18.06
C ALA A 332 12.07 -3.50 19.03
N GLN A 333 11.62 -4.72 19.35
CA GLN A 333 10.47 -4.96 20.22
C GLN A 333 10.55 -4.28 21.59
N PRO A 334 11.56 -4.56 22.45
CA PRO A 334 11.66 -3.93 23.75
C PRO A 334 11.84 -2.41 23.64
N VAL A 335 12.56 -1.92 22.62
CA VAL A 335 12.77 -0.49 22.38
C VAL A 335 11.43 0.22 22.12
N VAL A 336 10.63 -0.28 21.19
CA VAL A 336 9.34 0.34 20.83
C VAL A 336 8.32 0.22 21.96
N LYS A 337 8.23 -0.94 22.62
CA LYS A 337 7.33 -1.13 23.77
C LYS A 337 7.65 -0.16 24.91
N ASN A 338 8.93 -0.06 25.29
CA ASN A 338 9.35 0.82 26.38
C ASN A 338 9.16 2.29 26.02
N PHE A 339 9.48 2.67 24.78
CA PHE A 339 9.23 4.02 24.29
C PHE A 339 7.75 4.38 24.36
N LEU A 340 6.86 3.55 23.79
CA LEU A 340 5.43 3.81 23.85
C LEU A 340 4.91 3.84 25.28
N HIS A 341 5.36 2.95 26.16
CA HIS A 341 5.01 2.99 27.58
C HIS A 341 5.41 4.33 28.21
N GLN A 342 6.65 4.78 28.03
CA GLN A 342 7.15 6.04 28.58
C GLN A 342 6.37 7.26 28.05
N GLN A 343 6.01 7.25 26.76
CA GLN A 343 5.30 8.38 26.16
C GLN A 343 3.81 8.43 26.50
N THR A 344 3.18 7.27 26.72
CA THR A 344 1.71 7.16 26.82
C THR A 344 1.21 6.75 28.20
N GLY A 345 2.06 6.18 29.04
CA GLY A 345 1.69 5.54 30.32
C GLY A 345 0.95 4.20 30.17
N ILE A 346 0.78 3.68 28.95
CA ILE A 346 0.07 2.42 28.70
C ILE A 346 0.95 1.23 29.07
N ASP A 347 0.45 0.29 29.87
CA ASP A 347 1.16 -0.94 30.20
C ASP A 347 1.18 -1.90 29.00
N PHE A 348 2.39 -2.19 28.50
CA PHE A 348 2.65 -3.13 27.43
C PHE A 348 3.38 -4.40 27.88
N ASN A 349 3.56 -4.65 29.18
CA ASN A 349 4.34 -5.79 29.69
C ASN A 349 3.91 -7.11 29.04
N ASN A 350 2.61 -7.36 28.99
CA ASN A 350 2.02 -8.58 28.41
C ASN A 350 1.82 -8.54 26.88
N ALA A 351 2.07 -7.41 26.21
CA ALA A 351 1.95 -7.31 24.77
C ALA A 351 3.20 -7.86 24.05
N VAL A 352 3.04 -8.30 22.79
CA VAL A 352 4.14 -8.81 21.95
C VAL A 352 4.12 -8.07 20.61
N PHE A 353 5.22 -7.37 20.30
CA PHE A 353 5.41 -6.54 19.10
C PHE A 353 6.53 -7.15 18.27
N THR A 354 6.23 -8.28 17.61
CA THR A 354 7.24 -9.02 16.83
C THR A 354 7.61 -8.30 15.54
N ASP A 355 6.65 -7.58 14.94
CA ASP A 355 6.83 -6.77 13.74
C ASP A 355 5.98 -5.49 13.81
N GLY A 356 6.15 -4.59 12.83
CA GLY A 356 5.32 -3.39 12.72
C GLY A 356 4.02 -3.65 11.95
N SER A 357 4.06 -4.59 11.01
CA SER A 357 2.96 -4.85 10.09
C SER A 357 1.80 -5.60 10.71
N GLY A 358 2.02 -6.42 11.74
CA GLY A 358 1.01 -7.30 12.31
C GLY A 358 0.82 -8.61 11.54
N LEU A 359 1.67 -8.93 10.55
CA LEU A 359 1.57 -10.18 9.79
C LEU A 359 2.14 -11.37 10.58
N SER A 360 3.04 -11.14 11.53
CA SER A 360 3.50 -12.17 12.45
C SER A 360 2.35 -12.70 13.31
N ARG A 361 2.24 -14.02 13.38
CA ARG A 361 1.30 -14.73 14.26
C ARG A 361 1.66 -14.63 15.75
N TYR A 362 2.85 -14.11 16.06
CA TYR A 362 3.33 -13.96 17.45
C TYR A 362 2.92 -12.63 18.07
N ASN A 363 2.47 -11.65 17.27
CA ASN A 363 1.97 -10.39 17.79
C ASN A 363 0.77 -10.60 18.73
N LEU A 364 0.75 -9.88 19.85
CA LEU A 364 -0.31 -9.94 20.84
C LEU A 364 -0.56 -8.56 21.44
N ILE A 365 -1.79 -8.07 21.33
CA ILE A 365 -2.25 -6.83 21.99
C ILE A 365 -3.68 -7.00 22.49
N SER A 366 -4.12 -6.13 23.41
CA SER A 366 -5.49 -6.13 23.91
C SER A 366 -6.35 -5.00 23.31
N PRO A 367 -7.68 -5.18 23.28
CA PRO A 367 -8.62 -4.09 23.03
C PRO A 367 -8.38 -2.85 23.91
N GLU A 368 -8.10 -3.05 25.20
CA GLU A 368 -7.88 -1.94 26.15
C GLU A 368 -6.61 -1.15 25.81
N GLN A 369 -5.50 -1.83 25.48
CA GLN A 369 -4.26 -1.17 25.02
C GLN A 369 -4.51 -0.35 23.76
N THR A 370 -5.28 -0.89 22.82
CA THR A 370 -5.63 -0.21 21.56
C THR A 370 -6.48 1.03 21.80
N ILE A 371 -7.50 0.94 22.64
CA ILE A 371 -8.33 2.10 23.01
C ILE A 371 -7.51 3.15 23.76
N SER A 372 -6.63 2.73 24.66
CA SER A 372 -5.78 3.65 25.42
C SER A 372 -4.86 4.44 24.48
N LEU A 373 -4.29 3.79 23.46
CA LEU A 373 -3.50 4.46 22.43
C LEU A 373 -4.34 5.45 21.61
N LEU A 374 -5.51 5.02 21.12
CA LEU A 374 -6.39 5.88 20.33
C LEU A 374 -6.88 7.10 21.12
N LYS A 375 -7.17 6.94 22.41
CA LYS A 375 -7.51 8.05 23.31
C LYS A 375 -6.34 9.02 23.46
N PHE A 376 -5.15 8.50 23.75
CA PHE A 376 -3.94 9.30 23.89
C PHE A 376 -3.68 10.14 22.64
N LEU A 377 -3.70 9.52 21.45
CA LEU A 377 -3.44 10.20 20.19
C LEU A 377 -4.50 11.27 19.88
N TYR A 378 -5.77 11.00 20.16
CA TYR A 378 -6.86 11.94 19.91
C TYR A 378 -6.70 13.25 20.68
N GLN A 379 -6.16 13.19 21.91
CA GLN A 379 -6.01 14.34 22.81
C GLN A 379 -4.78 15.22 22.51
N ARG A 380 -3.91 14.83 21.57
CA ARG A 380 -2.63 15.50 21.32
C ARG A 380 -2.63 16.24 20.00
N PHE A 381 -2.92 17.54 20.02
CA PHE A 381 -2.71 18.40 18.85
C PHE A 381 -1.22 18.76 18.68
N PRO A 382 -0.67 18.81 17.44
CA PRO A 382 -1.30 18.50 16.14
C PRO A 382 -1.27 17.02 15.75
N LEU A 383 -0.66 16.15 16.55
CA LEU A 383 -0.48 14.72 16.27
C LEU A 383 -1.77 13.98 15.90
N SER A 384 -2.88 14.36 16.54
CA SER A 384 -4.22 13.83 16.29
C SER A 384 -4.65 13.98 14.83
N TYR A 385 -4.38 15.13 14.20
CA TYR A 385 -4.76 15.39 12.80
C TYR A 385 -3.99 14.48 11.84
N GLU A 386 -2.67 14.42 11.99
CA GLU A 386 -1.80 13.60 11.15
C GLU A 386 -2.20 12.13 11.22
N TYR A 387 -2.35 11.61 12.44
CA TYR A 387 -2.65 10.21 12.66
C TYR A 387 -4.06 9.82 12.17
N ILE A 388 -5.08 10.63 12.48
CA ILE A 388 -6.47 10.37 12.06
C ILE A 388 -6.60 10.50 10.53
N SER A 389 -5.86 11.42 9.90
CA SER A 389 -5.89 11.64 8.45
C SER A 389 -5.37 10.43 7.66
N ALA A 390 -4.35 9.75 8.20
CA ALA A 390 -3.70 8.58 7.63
C ALA A 390 -4.58 7.31 7.68
N LEU A 391 -5.58 7.25 8.57
CA LEU A 391 -6.48 6.11 8.64
C LEU A 391 -7.37 5.98 7.39
N PRO A 392 -7.75 4.74 6.98
CA PRO A 392 -8.77 4.52 5.96
C PRO A 392 -10.11 5.16 6.34
N ILE A 393 -10.83 5.69 5.35
CA ILE A 393 -12.12 6.35 5.49
C ILE A 393 -13.21 5.44 4.91
N SER A 394 -14.20 5.10 5.74
CA SER A 394 -15.46 4.43 5.35
C SER A 394 -16.02 4.92 4.03
N GLY A 395 -16.23 3.99 3.11
CA GLY A 395 -16.89 4.27 1.83
C GLY A 395 -16.11 5.17 0.86
N ARG A 396 -14.86 5.56 1.18
CA ARG A 396 -14.07 6.49 0.36
C ARG A 396 -12.72 5.93 -0.06
N ASP A 397 -11.87 5.55 0.89
CA ASP A 397 -10.47 5.19 0.59
C ASP A 397 -9.95 3.96 1.34
N GLY A 398 -8.72 3.56 0.98
CA GLY A 398 -8.01 2.45 1.60
C GLY A 398 -8.81 1.15 1.67
N THR A 399 -8.58 0.42 2.76
CA THR A 399 -9.24 -0.87 3.06
C THR A 399 -10.72 -0.74 3.49
N LEU A 400 -11.20 0.49 3.72
CA LEU A 400 -12.60 0.76 4.04
C LEU A 400 -13.44 1.26 2.86
N GLN A 401 -12.84 1.52 1.69
CA GLN A 401 -13.55 2.08 0.54
C GLN A 401 -14.84 1.31 0.18
N LYS A 402 -14.80 -0.03 0.21
CA LYS A 402 -15.95 -0.86 -0.18
C LYS A 402 -16.94 -1.15 0.97
N ARG A 403 -16.71 -0.62 2.17
CA ARG A 403 -17.54 -0.83 3.38
C ARG A 403 -18.24 0.48 3.75
N PHE A 404 -19.40 0.40 4.40
CA PHE A 404 -20.12 1.58 4.92
C PHE A 404 -20.44 2.64 3.83
N ARG A 405 -20.91 2.20 2.65
CA ARG A 405 -21.24 3.09 1.51
C ARG A 405 -22.65 3.67 1.57
N VAL A 406 -23.44 3.28 2.56
CA VAL A 406 -24.82 3.76 2.69
C VAL A 406 -24.83 5.19 3.24
N PRO A 407 -25.86 6.00 2.89
CA PRO A 407 -26.04 7.32 3.48
C PRO A 407 -25.96 7.27 5.01
N LEU A 408 -25.34 8.29 5.63
CA LEU A 408 -25.06 8.41 7.07
C LEU A 408 -23.96 7.50 7.65
N GLU A 409 -23.41 6.56 6.87
CA GLU A 409 -22.24 5.77 7.31
C GLU A 409 -20.96 6.14 6.53
N GLN A 410 -21.08 6.56 5.27
CA GLN A 410 -19.95 6.95 4.42
C GLN A 410 -19.23 8.19 4.96
N GLY A 411 -17.93 8.08 5.21
CA GLY A 411 -17.09 9.16 5.74
C GLY A 411 -17.08 9.30 7.25
N PHE A 412 -17.92 8.55 7.99
CA PHE A 412 -18.10 8.69 9.44
C PHE A 412 -17.27 7.71 10.27
N VAL A 413 -16.55 6.80 9.64
CA VAL A 413 -15.59 5.88 10.28
C VAL A 413 -14.20 6.09 9.69
N ARG A 414 -13.23 6.29 10.57
CA ARG A 414 -11.79 6.31 10.27
C ARG A 414 -11.10 5.22 11.07
N ALA A 415 -10.79 4.09 10.44
CA ALA A 415 -10.34 2.92 11.17
C ALA A 415 -9.38 2.04 10.40
N LYS A 416 -8.44 1.43 11.12
CA LYS A 416 -7.51 0.46 10.59
C LYS A 416 -8.15 -0.93 10.62
N THR A 417 -8.13 -1.57 9.47
CA THR A 417 -8.57 -2.97 9.31
C THR A 417 -7.43 -3.94 9.60
N GLY A 418 -7.74 -5.17 9.97
CA GLY A 418 -6.81 -6.30 9.95
C GLY A 418 -7.53 -7.58 9.56
N THR A 419 -6.89 -8.40 8.71
CA THR A 419 -7.48 -9.66 8.23
C THR A 419 -6.37 -10.64 7.91
N MET A 420 -6.47 -11.82 8.51
CA MET A 420 -5.63 -12.98 8.23
C MET A 420 -6.51 -14.23 8.35
N THR A 421 -6.04 -15.40 7.90
CA THR A 421 -6.74 -16.66 8.12
C THR A 421 -7.04 -16.85 9.61
N GLY A 422 -8.32 -16.80 9.97
CA GLY A 422 -8.80 -16.96 11.34
C GLY A 422 -8.77 -15.69 12.22
N MET A 423 -8.40 -14.52 11.69
CA MET A 423 -8.40 -13.27 12.46
C MET A 423 -9.03 -12.11 11.69
N ASN A 424 -9.86 -11.33 12.37
CA ASN A 424 -10.37 -10.05 11.87
C ASN A 424 -10.30 -8.99 12.96
N SER A 425 -9.84 -7.80 12.60
CA SER A 425 -9.80 -6.65 13.50
C SER A 425 -10.25 -5.37 12.81
N LEU A 426 -10.82 -4.47 13.59
CA LEU A 426 -11.19 -3.13 13.17
C LEU A 426 -11.13 -2.20 14.39
N SER A 427 -10.26 -1.20 14.33
CA SER A 427 -10.10 -0.21 15.41
C SER A 427 -9.86 1.17 14.86
N GLY A 428 -10.39 2.19 15.53
CA GLY A 428 -10.25 3.59 15.13
C GLY A 428 -11.33 4.47 15.72
N TYR A 429 -11.75 5.47 14.95
CA TYR A 429 -12.71 6.50 15.35
C TYR A 429 -13.98 6.41 14.52
N LEU A 430 -15.10 6.74 15.16
CA LEU A 430 -16.43 6.75 14.58
C LEU A 430 -17.17 8.01 15.05
N TYR A 431 -17.81 8.71 14.12
CA TYR A 431 -18.61 9.90 14.38
C TYR A 431 -20.09 9.52 14.30
N SER A 432 -20.75 9.46 15.45
CA SER A 432 -22.14 9.01 15.56
C SER A 432 -23.14 10.08 15.12
N ASN A 433 -24.37 9.67 14.80
CA ASN A 433 -25.40 10.57 14.26
C ASN A 433 -25.74 11.75 15.20
N ASN A 434 -25.57 11.58 16.51
CA ASN A 434 -25.82 12.63 17.50
C ASN A 434 -24.62 13.61 17.69
N GLY A 435 -23.51 13.39 16.98
CA GLY A 435 -22.32 14.23 17.03
C GLY A 435 -21.24 13.79 18.02
N HIS A 436 -21.39 12.65 18.72
CA HIS A 436 -20.33 12.13 19.58
C HIS A 436 -19.25 11.43 18.76
N THR A 437 -18.00 11.58 19.20
CA THR A 437 -16.85 10.86 18.64
C THR A 437 -16.53 9.66 19.51
N LEU A 438 -16.60 8.46 18.94
CA LEU A 438 -16.28 7.22 19.63
C LEU A 438 -14.91 6.71 19.17
N ALA A 439 -14.07 6.27 20.12
CA ALA A 439 -12.96 5.37 19.85
C ALA A 439 -13.42 3.93 20.07
N PHE A 440 -13.09 3.03 19.16
CA PHE A 440 -13.45 1.63 19.27
C PHE A 440 -12.27 0.73 18.88
N ALA A 441 -12.19 -0.44 19.50
CA ALA A 441 -11.27 -1.50 19.12
C ALA A 441 -11.98 -2.85 19.17
N MET A 442 -11.90 -3.62 18.09
CA MET A 442 -12.56 -4.92 17.97
C MET A 442 -11.61 -5.97 17.36
N PHE A 443 -11.50 -7.11 18.02
CA PHE A 443 -10.61 -8.21 17.65
C PHE A 443 -11.35 -9.54 17.71
N ILE A 444 -11.36 -10.27 16.60
CA ILE A 444 -11.91 -11.62 16.48
C ILE A 444 -10.76 -12.56 16.13
N ASN A 445 -10.50 -13.54 16.98
CA ASN A 445 -9.56 -14.63 16.71
C ASN A 445 -10.25 -15.98 16.73
N ARG A 446 -9.90 -16.85 15.80
CA ARG A 446 -10.32 -18.25 15.77
C ARG A 446 -9.94 -18.95 17.07
N LEU A 447 -10.86 -19.71 17.64
CA LEU A 447 -10.54 -20.68 18.69
C LEU A 447 -10.05 -22.00 18.05
N PRO A 448 -9.08 -22.70 18.66
CA PRO A 448 -8.64 -24.01 18.18
C PRO A 448 -9.80 -24.95 17.88
N GLY A 449 -9.75 -25.65 16.74
CA GLY A 449 -10.80 -26.59 16.30
C GLY A 449 -12.12 -25.96 15.82
N LYS A 450 -12.33 -24.63 15.93
CA LYS A 450 -13.60 -23.96 15.56
C LYS A 450 -13.44 -23.10 14.31
N SER A 451 -14.44 -22.98 13.45
CA SER A 451 -14.42 -21.96 12.38
C SER A 451 -14.48 -20.55 12.99
N ALA A 452 -13.76 -19.59 12.39
CA ALA A 452 -13.89 -18.18 12.79
C ALA A 452 -15.25 -17.58 12.39
N GLY A 453 -15.95 -18.20 11.42
CA GLY A 453 -17.14 -17.62 10.79
C GLY A 453 -16.82 -16.32 10.03
N PRO A 454 -17.85 -15.62 9.51
CA PRO A 454 -17.66 -14.35 8.83
C PRO A 454 -17.40 -13.23 9.86
N GLY A 455 -16.15 -13.07 10.30
CA GLY A 455 -15.79 -12.05 11.29
C GLY A 455 -15.98 -10.62 10.79
N ARG A 456 -15.64 -10.34 9.52
CA ARG A 456 -15.76 -8.98 8.94
C ARG A 456 -17.21 -8.46 8.91
N PRO A 457 -18.23 -9.21 8.43
CA PRO A 457 -19.62 -8.77 8.51
C PRO A 457 -20.10 -8.47 9.94
N LEU A 458 -19.65 -9.23 10.95
CA LEU A 458 -19.97 -8.92 12.35
C LEU A 458 -19.36 -7.60 12.80
N LEU A 459 -18.07 -7.36 12.50
CA LEU A 459 -17.41 -6.08 12.80
C LEU A 459 -18.10 -4.91 12.10
N ASP A 460 -18.54 -5.09 10.85
CA ASP A 460 -19.29 -4.10 10.10
C ASP A 460 -20.65 -3.82 10.76
N ALA A 461 -21.40 -4.86 11.13
CA ALA A 461 -22.69 -4.71 11.80
C ALA A 461 -22.58 -3.98 13.15
N LEU A 462 -21.54 -4.28 13.94
CA LEU A 462 -21.25 -3.59 15.21
C LEU A 462 -20.93 -2.11 14.96
N CYS A 463 -20.12 -1.80 13.96
CA CYS A 463 -19.77 -0.43 13.59
C CYS A 463 -20.99 0.35 13.09
N SER A 464 -21.80 -0.23 12.20
CA SER A 464 -23.07 0.35 11.73
C SER A 464 -24.09 0.52 12.85
N PHE A 465 -24.11 -0.38 13.83
CA PHE A 465 -24.93 -0.23 15.04
C PHE A 465 -24.48 1.02 15.82
N LEU A 466 -23.18 1.15 16.12
CA LEU A 466 -22.61 2.29 16.85
C LEU A 466 -22.83 3.64 16.14
N LEU A 467 -22.74 3.69 14.80
CA LEU A 467 -23.03 4.89 14.00
C LEU A 467 -24.45 5.43 14.22
N LYS A 468 -25.41 4.52 14.44
CA LYS A 468 -26.83 4.83 14.63
C LYS A 468 -27.18 5.16 16.09
N GLN A 469 -26.30 4.86 17.04
CA GLN A 469 -26.58 5.07 18.46
C GLN A 469 -26.53 6.56 18.84
N SER A 470 -27.25 6.88 19.90
CA SER A 470 -27.21 8.18 20.57
C SER A 470 -26.74 7.99 22.01
N PRO A 471 -25.41 7.99 22.29
CA PRO A 471 -24.89 8.19 23.63
C PRO A 471 -25.58 9.36 24.32
N SER A 472 -26.04 9.16 25.55
CA SER A 472 -26.93 10.04 26.32
C SER A 472 -26.82 11.53 25.96
N SER A 473 -27.97 12.13 25.61
CA SER A 473 -28.07 13.53 25.18
C SER A 473 -27.82 14.50 26.34
N SER A 474 -26.56 14.76 26.69
CA SER A 474 -26.26 15.94 27.50
C SER A 474 -26.28 17.15 26.55
N ARG A 475 -27.22 18.09 26.75
CA ARG A 475 -27.24 19.38 26.03
C ARG A 475 -25.90 20.14 26.18
N LEU A 476 -25.11 19.81 27.20
CA LEU A 476 -23.78 20.36 27.49
C LEU A 476 -22.67 19.77 26.62
N ALA A 477 -22.74 18.50 26.19
CA ALA A 477 -21.75 17.92 25.28
C ALA A 477 -21.69 18.66 23.93
N ARG A 478 -22.82 19.27 23.53
CA ARG A 478 -22.94 20.13 22.34
C ARG A 478 -22.27 21.50 22.51
N VAL A 479 -22.09 21.95 23.76
CA VAL A 479 -21.48 23.23 24.14
C VAL A 479 -19.96 23.10 24.33
N PHE A 480 -19.47 21.93 24.74
CA PHE A 480 -18.06 21.68 25.02
C PHE A 480 -17.32 20.87 23.94
N ALA A 481 -17.93 20.56 22.80
CA ALA A 481 -17.21 19.99 21.67
C ALA A 481 -16.24 21.07 21.12
N PRO A 482 -14.90 20.93 21.31
CA PRO A 482 -13.96 22.00 20.98
C PRO A 482 -13.75 22.19 19.47
N HIS A 483 -14.39 21.34 18.65
CA HIS A 483 -14.18 21.30 17.21
C HIS A 483 -15.54 21.37 16.52
N GLY A 484 -15.81 22.50 15.85
CA GLY A 484 -16.92 22.61 14.92
C GLY A 484 -16.84 21.48 13.90
N ARG A 485 -18.00 20.98 13.44
CA ARG A 485 -18.06 19.97 12.38
C ARG A 485 -17.33 20.53 11.16
N VAL A 486 -16.10 20.06 10.93
CA VAL A 486 -15.40 20.33 9.68
C VAL A 486 -16.18 19.58 8.61
N ASN A 487 -16.86 20.32 7.72
CA ASN A 487 -17.40 19.74 6.50
C ASN A 487 -16.21 19.13 5.76
N PHE A 488 -16.07 17.81 5.84
CA PHE A 488 -14.98 17.11 5.18
C PHE A 488 -15.12 17.36 3.68
N GLN A 489 -14.02 17.79 3.06
CA GLN A 489 -13.96 18.13 1.66
C GLN A 489 -14.59 17.00 0.83
N LEU A 490 -15.66 17.31 0.09
CA LEU A 490 -16.34 16.36 -0.81
C LEU A 490 -15.50 16.04 -2.05
N SER A 491 -14.32 16.65 -2.17
CA SER A 491 -13.34 16.36 -3.22
C SER A 491 -12.93 14.89 -3.18
N PRO A 492 -12.88 14.21 -4.33
CA PRO A 492 -12.37 12.84 -4.40
C PRO A 492 -10.94 12.80 -3.86
N THR A 493 -10.67 11.84 -3.00
CA THR A 493 -9.30 11.50 -2.58
C THR A 493 -8.46 11.07 -3.79
N GLN A 494 -7.13 11.18 -3.72
CA GLN A 494 -6.24 10.69 -4.78
C GLN A 494 -6.48 9.20 -5.12
N GLY A 495 -6.82 8.39 -4.12
CA GLY A 495 -7.20 6.98 -4.33
C GLY A 495 -8.58 6.77 -4.97
N GLU A 496 -9.49 7.73 -4.87
CA GLU A 496 -10.76 7.74 -5.63
C GLU A 496 -10.51 8.19 -7.08
N LEU A 497 -9.66 9.20 -7.30
CA LEU A 497 -9.25 9.63 -8.64
C LEU A 497 -8.54 8.51 -9.41
N GLN A 498 -7.54 7.84 -8.80
CA GLN A 498 -6.82 6.73 -9.42
C GLN A 498 -7.73 5.53 -9.77
N ARG A 499 -8.77 5.27 -8.98
CA ARG A 499 -9.72 4.17 -9.26
C ARG A 499 -10.81 4.57 -10.24
N GLY A 500 -11.27 5.83 -10.23
CA GLY A 500 -12.09 6.38 -11.31
C GLY A 500 -11.38 6.21 -12.64
N HIS A 501 -10.11 6.56 -12.68
CA HIS A 501 -9.21 6.33 -13.82
C HIS A 501 -9.11 4.83 -14.19
N GLN A 502 -8.75 3.93 -13.27
CA GLN A 502 -8.69 2.48 -13.57
C GLN A 502 -10.02 1.87 -14.05
N ALA A 503 -11.16 2.30 -13.49
CA ALA A 503 -12.46 1.81 -13.89
C ALA A 503 -12.87 2.31 -15.29
N ARG A 504 -12.57 3.59 -15.59
CA ARG A 504 -12.71 4.12 -16.96
C ARG A 504 -11.81 3.35 -17.92
N TRP A 505 -10.57 3.05 -17.53
CA TRP A 505 -9.65 2.22 -18.29
C TRP A 505 -10.15 0.82 -18.58
N ARG A 506 -10.68 0.09 -17.59
CA ARG A 506 -11.25 -1.25 -17.82
C ARG A 506 -12.46 -1.21 -18.75
N ARG A 507 -13.28 -0.15 -18.67
CA ARG A 507 -14.39 0.05 -19.62
C ARG A 507 -13.89 0.33 -21.03
N LEU A 508 -12.85 1.15 -21.17
CA LEU A 508 -12.19 1.42 -22.45
C LEU A 508 -11.57 0.15 -23.03
N GLU A 509 -10.82 -0.63 -22.24
CA GLU A 509 -10.27 -1.94 -22.63
C GLU A 509 -11.37 -2.87 -23.15
N SER A 510 -12.48 -2.97 -22.43
CA SER A 510 -13.64 -3.77 -22.85
C SER A 510 -14.21 -3.28 -24.17
N GLY A 511 -14.38 -1.96 -24.31
CA GLY A 511 -14.87 -1.34 -25.52
C GLY A 511 -13.97 -1.60 -26.73
N VAL A 512 -12.66 -1.46 -26.57
CA VAL A 512 -11.66 -1.71 -27.63
C VAL A 512 -11.66 -3.19 -28.02
N ARG A 513 -11.57 -4.10 -27.04
CA ARG A 513 -11.59 -5.55 -27.31
C ARG A 513 -12.89 -6.00 -27.99
N GLN A 514 -14.03 -5.41 -27.61
CA GLN A 514 -15.31 -5.70 -28.25
C GLN A 514 -15.38 -5.14 -29.68
N ALA A 515 -14.95 -3.90 -29.89
CA ALA A 515 -14.98 -3.24 -31.20
C ALA A 515 -14.06 -3.93 -32.22
N LEU A 516 -12.98 -4.55 -31.74
CA LEU A 516 -12.02 -5.28 -32.57
C LEU A 516 -12.25 -6.80 -32.59
N ARG A 517 -13.36 -7.28 -32.00
CA ARG A 517 -13.66 -8.71 -31.93
C ARG A 517 -13.76 -9.32 -33.33
N GLY A 518 -13.04 -10.41 -33.56
CA GLY A 518 -13.00 -11.11 -34.85
C GLY A 518 -12.02 -10.50 -35.86
N GLN A 519 -11.34 -9.39 -35.53
CA GLN A 519 -10.23 -8.88 -36.33
C GLN A 519 -8.91 -9.56 -35.92
N SER A 520 -7.99 -9.74 -36.87
CA SER A 520 -6.65 -10.28 -36.62
C SER A 520 -5.74 -9.23 -35.97
N VAL A 521 -6.03 -8.88 -34.72
CA VAL A 521 -5.30 -7.85 -33.96
C VAL A 521 -4.92 -8.35 -32.57
N ASN A 522 -3.72 -8.03 -32.11
CA ASN A 522 -3.34 -8.24 -30.71
C ASN A 522 -3.66 -6.98 -29.91
N VAL A 523 -4.38 -7.12 -28.80
CA VAL A 523 -4.67 -6.02 -27.87
C VAL A 523 -3.98 -6.31 -26.55
N VAL A 524 -2.92 -5.57 -26.29
CA VAL A 524 -2.05 -5.70 -25.11
C VAL A 524 -2.34 -4.53 -24.18
N TYR A 525 -2.65 -4.82 -22.92
CA TYR A 525 -2.68 -3.81 -21.86
C TYR A 525 -1.28 -3.68 -21.25
N ARG A 526 -0.71 -2.47 -21.27
CA ARG A 526 0.60 -2.15 -20.71
C ARG A 526 0.56 -0.79 -19.99
N ASN A 527 0.84 -0.75 -18.69
CA ASN A 527 1.00 0.51 -17.91
C ASN A 527 -0.08 1.59 -18.12
N ASN A 528 -1.37 1.20 -18.07
CA ASN A 528 -2.51 2.08 -18.38
C ASN A 528 -2.57 2.55 -19.86
N GLU A 529 -2.06 1.76 -20.78
CA GLU A 529 -2.22 1.96 -22.22
C GLU A 529 -2.78 0.68 -22.84
N LEU A 530 -3.47 0.83 -23.96
CA LEU A 530 -3.81 -0.29 -24.82
C LEU A 530 -2.98 -0.18 -26.10
N ILE A 531 -2.13 -1.17 -26.30
CA ILE A 531 -1.32 -1.33 -27.50
C ILE A 531 -2.04 -2.31 -28.40
N VAL A 532 -2.57 -1.81 -29.51
CA VAL A 532 -3.15 -2.64 -30.56
C VAL A 532 -2.09 -2.81 -31.64
N THR A 533 -1.78 -4.04 -32.00
CA THR A 533 -0.92 -4.33 -33.16
C THR A 533 -1.70 -5.12 -34.20
N ASP A 534 -1.54 -4.73 -35.46
CA ASP A 534 -2.20 -5.38 -36.57
C ASP A 534 -1.34 -5.36 -37.85
N ASN A 535 -1.63 -6.31 -38.75
CA ASN A 535 -1.01 -6.45 -40.06
C ASN A 535 -2.07 -6.66 -41.15
N GLN A 536 -3.28 -6.14 -40.94
CA GLN A 536 -4.40 -6.33 -41.88
C GLN A 536 -4.12 -5.64 -43.22
N SER A 537 -4.68 -6.14 -44.31
CA SER A 537 -4.57 -5.48 -45.62
C SER A 537 -5.26 -4.11 -45.63
N ASP A 538 -6.43 -4.00 -44.98
CA ASP A 538 -7.16 -2.74 -44.83
C ASP A 538 -6.73 -2.00 -43.56
N ALA A 539 -5.94 -0.93 -43.75
CA ALA A 539 -5.47 -0.05 -42.68
C ALA A 539 -6.61 0.71 -41.97
N ASN A 540 -7.80 0.82 -42.56
CA ASN A 540 -8.92 1.57 -41.98
C ASN A 540 -9.77 0.76 -41.00
N ARG A 541 -9.64 -0.58 -40.94
CA ARG A 541 -10.48 -1.42 -40.05
C ARG A 541 -10.31 -1.07 -38.57
N VAL A 542 -9.06 -1.02 -38.10
CA VAL A 542 -8.75 -0.66 -36.71
C VAL A 542 -9.14 0.78 -36.45
N TRP A 543 -8.77 1.70 -37.34
CA TRP A 543 -9.09 3.12 -37.19
C TRP A 543 -10.60 3.39 -37.11
N SER A 544 -11.40 2.72 -37.95
CA SER A 544 -12.86 2.86 -37.96
C SER A 544 -13.50 2.36 -36.67
N ALA A 545 -13.01 1.23 -36.14
CA ALA A 545 -13.45 0.70 -34.85
C ALA A 545 -13.13 1.66 -33.69
N LEU A 546 -11.90 2.18 -33.65
CA LEU A 546 -11.48 3.16 -32.64
C LEU A 546 -12.28 4.47 -32.75
N ARG A 547 -12.49 4.98 -33.97
CA ARG A 547 -13.28 6.18 -34.21
C ARG A 547 -14.72 6.04 -33.72
N SER A 548 -15.35 4.90 -33.97
CA SER A 548 -16.71 4.61 -33.48
C SER A 548 -16.75 4.60 -31.94
N LEU A 549 -15.76 3.96 -31.31
CA LEU A 549 -15.67 3.85 -29.86
C LEU A 549 -15.43 5.20 -29.17
N ASN A 550 -14.70 6.12 -29.81
CA ASN A 550 -14.39 7.44 -29.25
C ASN A 550 -15.65 8.29 -28.99
N LYS A 551 -16.79 7.98 -29.62
CA LYS A 551 -18.08 8.61 -29.31
C LYS A 551 -18.56 8.30 -27.88
N LYS A 552 -18.18 7.14 -27.35
CA LYS A 552 -18.62 6.63 -26.04
C LYS A 552 -17.56 6.81 -24.95
N TYR A 553 -16.28 6.76 -25.33
CA TYR A 553 -15.15 6.91 -24.41
C TYR A 553 -14.15 7.90 -25.03
N PRO A 554 -13.85 9.05 -24.40
CA PRO A 554 -12.85 9.97 -24.94
C PRO A 554 -11.44 9.41 -24.77
N PHE A 555 -10.69 9.28 -25.86
CA PHE A 555 -9.29 8.86 -25.85
C PHE A 555 -8.47 9.49 -26.99
N ALA A 556 -7.15 9.45 -26.85
CA ALA A 556 -6.19 9.79 -27.88
C ALA A 556 -5.51 8.53 -28.42
N VAL A 557 -5.02 8.60 -29.66
CA VAL A 557 -4.34 7.51 -30.34
C VAL A 557 -2.99 8.00 -30.85
N ALA A 558 -1.92 7.28 -30.57
CA ALA A 558 -0.65 7.42 -31.28
C ALA A 558 -0.48 6.22 -32.23
N LEU A 559 -0.29 6.50 -33.52
CA LEU A 559 -0.04 5.50 -34.55
C LEU A 559 1.44 5.50 -34.91
N SER A 560 2.09 4.36 -34.76
CA SER A 560 3.40 4.09 -35.35
C SER A 560 3.26 3.12 -36.52
N SER A 561 3.78 3.52 -37.68
CA SER A 561 3.73 2.77 -38.95
C SER A 561 4.84 3.27 -39.87
N ALA A 562 5.29 2.42 -40.81
CA ALA A 562 6.24 2.84 -41.85
C ALA A 562 5.67 3.97 -42.72
N ASN A 563 4.36 3.92 -42.99
CA ASN A 563 3.66 4.88 -43.86
C ASN A 563 2.33 5.28 -43.20
N LEU A 564 1.92 6.55 -43.33
CA LEU A 564 0.57 6.99 -42.96
C LEU A 564 -0.41 6.54 -44.05
N SER A 565 -1.11 5.43 -43.80
CA SER A 565 -2.00 4.75 -44.75
C SER A 565 -3.48 5.03 -44.52
N ILE A 566 -3.79 6.01 -43.68
CA ILE A 566 -5.15 6.39 -43.30
C ILE A 566 -5.33 7.90 -43.44
N SER A 567 -6.57 8.33 -43.64
CA SER A 567 -6.94 9.74 -43.64
C SER A 567 -7.57 10.08 -42.29
N PRO A 568 -6.79 10.56 -41.30
CA PRO A 568 -7.31 10.79 -39.95
C PRO A 568 -8.33 11.94 -39.94
N SER A 569 -9.46 11.72 -39.28
CA SER A 569 -10.37 12.81 -38.90
C SER A 569 -9.90 13.46 -37.60
N THR A 570 -10.40 14.66 -37.27
CA THR A 570 -9.99 15.42 -36.06
C THR A 570 -10.30 14.74 -34.72
N LYS A 571 -11.15 13.69 -34.67
CA LYS A 571 -11.48 12.94 -33.44
C LYS A 571 -11.53 11.41 -33.68
N PRO A 572 -10.92 10.56 -32.83
CA PRO A 572 -10.02 10.90 -31.72
C PRO A 572 -8.77 11.62 -32.23
N MET A 573 -8.11 12.38 -31.35
CA MET A 573 -6.83 13.01 -31.69
C MET A 573 -5.83 11.91 -32.05
N MET A 574 -5.22 12.03 -33.23
CA MET A 574 -4.19 11.10 -33.69
C MET A 574 -2.85 11.81 -33.76
N MET A 575 -1.86 11.27 -33.05
CA MET A 575 -0.45 11.55 -33.29
C MET A 575 0.10 10.43 -34.19
N TRP A 576 0.79 10.78 -35.28
CA TRP A 576 1.47 9.79 -36.12
C TRP A 576 2.98 9.96 -36.04
N ILE A 577 3.68 8.85 -35.91
CA ILE A 577 5.15 8.81 -35.90
C ILE A 577 5.58 7.79 -36.95
N GLN A 578 6.40 8.22 -37.90
CA GLN A 578 7.04 7.31 -38.85
C GLN A 578 7.99 6.39 -38.10
N GLY A 579 7.72 5.08 -38.14
CA GLY A 579 8.57 4.09 -37.46
C GLY A 579 9.96 4.03 -38.10
N GLY A 580 11.03 4.19 -37.30
CA GLY A 580 12.40 3.93 -37.74
C GLY A 580 12.65 2.42 -37.95
N SER A 581 13.56 2.11 -38.88
CA SER A 581 14.07 0.79 -39.30
C SER A 581 13.42 -0.46 -38.67
N GLU A 582 12.61 -1.14 -39.50
CA GLU A 582 12.01 -2.48 -39.39
C GLU A 582 10.76 -2.73 -38.52
N PRO A 583 9.59 -2.14 -38.83
CA PRO A 583 8.35 -2.90 -38.85
C PRO A 583 8.32 -3.77 -40.12
N GLN A 584 7.96 -5.05 -40.02
CA GLN A 584 7.63 -5.84 -41.21
C GLN A 584 6.60 -5.06 -42.05
N GLN A 585 6.82 -4.99 -43.36
CA GLN A 585 6.01 -4.17 -44.29
C GLN A 585 4.51 -4.44 -44.06
N GLY A 586 3.76 -3.41 -43.62
CA GLY A 586 2.32 -3.52 -43.32
C GLY A 586 1.93 -3.64 -41.84
N GLN A 587 2.89 -3.78 -40.90
CA GLN A 587 2.62 -3.79 -39.46
C GLN A 587 2.35 -2.38 -38.91
N ARG A 588 1.29 -2.25 -38.11
CA ARG A 588 0.88 -1.00 -37.43
C ARG A 588 0.77 -1.21 -35.93
N THR A 589 1.16 -0.20 -35.17
CA THR A 589 1.03 -0.15 -33.71
C THR A 589 0.21 1.07 -33.31
N TRP A 590 -0.92 0.84 -32.66
CA TRP A 590 -1.83 1.87 -32.15
C TRP A 590 -1.73 1.90 -30.63
N ILE A 591 -1.24 3.00 -30.09
CA ILE A 591 -1.15 3.24 -28.65
C ILE A 591 -2.34 4.10 -28.26
N ILE A 592 -3.24 3.54 -27.46
CA ILE A 592 -4.46 4.22 -27.01
C ILE A 592 -4.23 4.70 -25.57
N ARG A 593 -4.44 6.01 -25.36
CA ARG A 593 -4.32 6.70 -24.07
C ARG A 593 -5.65 7.39 -23.74
N GLU A 594 -6.11 7.33 -22.50
CA GLU A 594 -7.24 8.15 -22.04
C GLU A 594 -6.92 9.62 -22.35
N ALA A 595 -7.89 10.35 -22.89
CA ALA A 595 -7.71 11.78 -23.12
C ALA A 595 -7.68 12.46 -21.75
N ILE A 596 -6.57 13.14 -21.44
CA ILE A 596 -6.39 13.90 -20.21
C ILE A 596 -7.33 15.10 -20.20
#